data_AF-A0A1V1P481-F1
#
_entry.id   AF-A0A1V1P481-F1
#
_cell.length_a   1.000
_cell.length_b   1.000
_cell.length_c   1.000
_cell.angle_alpha   90.00
_cell.angle_beta   90.00
_cell.angle_gamma   90.00
#
_symmetry.space_group_name_H-M   'P 1'
#
loop_
_entity.id
_entity.type
_entity.pdbx_description
1 polymer ?
#
loop_
_entity_poly.entity_id
_entity_poly.type
_entity_poly.pdbx_seq_one_letter_code
_entity_poly.pdbx_strand_id
1 'polypeptide(L)'
;MEVIVSSGDYALRGASSARVAIRDNQSDILSGDIDNSDGLNLKDAIIALQICAGKKDMSAIFVASSVDKEHIGLKDVLYILNNIAGK
;
A
#
# COMPACT_ATOMS: atom_id res chain seq x y z
N MET A 1 -22.30 -2.95 10.01
CA MET A 1 -22.80 -3.67 8.82
C MET A 1 -22.05 -3.08 7.65
N GLU A 2 -21.15 -3.86 7.07
CA GLU A 2 -20.28 -3.44 5.96
C GLU A 2 -20.82 -4.05 4.68
N VAL A 3 -21.00 -3.25 3.63
CA VAL A 3 -21.53 -3.69 2.34
C VAL A 3 -20.42 -3.52 1.32
N ILE A 4 -19.80 -4.63 0.93
CA ILE A 4 -18.80 -4.67 -0.13
C ILE A 4 -19.54 -4.76 -1.46
N VAL A 5 -19.33 -3.78 -2.33
CA VAL A 5 -20.07 -3.65 -3.59
C VAL A 5 -19.15 -4.03 -4.76
N SER A 6 -19.40 -5.20 -5.36
CA SER A 6 -18.73 -5.66 -6.59
C SER A 6 -19.49 -5.18 -7.83
N SER A 7 -18.75 -4.58 -8.77
CA SER A 7 -19.16 -4.01 -10.06
C SER A 7 -20.37 -4.66 -10.76
N GLY A 8 -21.35 -3.84 -11.15
CA GLY A 8 -22.50 -4.17 -12.01
C GLY A 8 -23.40 -2.94 -12.28
N ASP A 9 -24.27 -2.99 -13.31
CA ASP A 9 -25.22 -1.90 -13.63
C ASP A 9 -26.34 -1.80 -12.59
N TYR A 10 -26.52 -0.63 -11.95
CA TYR A 10 -27.49 -0.44 -10.87
C TYR A 10 -28.75 0.32 -11.32
N ALA A 11 -29.93 -0.23 -11.03
CA ALA A 11 -31.21 0.47 -11.13
C ALA A 11 -31.70 0.91 -9.74
N LEU A 12 -31.70 2.22 -9.48
CA LEU A 12 -32.16 2.84 -8.23
C LEU A 12 -33.69 2.91 -8.20
N ARG A 13 -34.35 2.09 -7.36
CA ARG A 13 -35.79 2.18 -7.08
C ARG A 13 -36.06 2.80 -5.70
N GLY A 14 -36.55 4.04 -5.68
CA GLY A 14 -37.44 4.57 -4.63
C GLY A 14 -36.85 5.08 -3.31
N ALA A 15 -36.91 6.40 -3.13
CA ALA A 15 -36.96 7.23 -1.91
C ALA A 15 -36.30 6.73 -0.58
N SER A 16 -35.00 6.93 -0.45
CA SER A 16 -34.39 7.77 0.61
C SER A 16 -32.90 7.89 0.33
N SER A 17 -32.43 9.12 0.26
CA SER A 17 -31.11 9.54 -0.21
C SER A 17 -29.96 8.94 0.62
N ALA A 18 -29.51 7.74 0.28
CA ALA A 18 -28.20 7.26 0.69
C ALA A 18 -27.14 8.09 -0.06
N ARG A 19 -26.39 8.94 0.65
CA ARG A 19 -25.22 9.60 0.09
C ARG A 19 -24.10 8.58 0.01
N VAL A 20 -24.01 7.89 -1.12
CA VAL A 20 -22.89 6.98 -1.41
C VAL A 20 -21.73 7.84 -1.90
N ALA A 21 -20.69 7.98 -1.07
CA ALA A 21 -19.42 8.54 -1.51
C ALA A 21 -18.55 7.38 -2.01
N ILE A 22 -18.40 7.27 -3.33
CA ILE A 22 -17.40 6.39 -3.93
C ILE A 22 -16.07 7.11 -3.75
N ARG A 23 -15.27 6.65 -2.79
CA ARG A 23 -13.87 7.04 -2.71
C ARG A 23 -13.13 6.05 -3.58
N ASP A 24 -12.55 6.55 -4.67
CA ASP A 24 -11.60 5.79 -5.44
C ASP A 24 -10.41 5.50 -4.52
N ASN A 25 -10.36 4.27 -3.99
CA ASN A 25 -9.27 3.81 -3.14
C ASN A 25 -8.15 3.19 -3.99
N GLN A 26 -8.11 3.48 -5.30
CA GLN A 26 -6.91 3.26 -6.12
C GLN A 26 -5.87 4.33 -5.82
N SER A 27 -5.48 4.48 -4.55
CA SER A 27 -4.12 4.92 -4.30
C SER A 27 -3.25 3.77 -4.80
N ASP A 28 -2.70 3.94 -6.02
CA ASP A 28 -1.70 3.03 -6.57
C ASP A 28 -0.67 2.77 -5.48
N ILE A 29 -0.66 1.55 -4.95
CA ILE A 29 0.30 1.15 -3.92
C ILE A 29 1.67 1.26 -4.57
N LEU A 30 2.41 2.29 -4.18
CA LEU A 30 3.72 2.55 -4.72
C LEU A 30 4.65 1.44 -4.25
N SER A 31 5.19 0.66 -5.20
CA SER A 31 6.14 -0.40 -4.87
C SER A 31 7.35 0.24 -4.17
N GLY A 32 7.76 -0.32 -3.04
CA GLY A 32 8.84 0.20 -2.21
C GLY A 32 8.44 1.26 -1.16
N ASP A 33 7.19 1.75 -1.16
CA ASP A 33 6.68 2.63 -0.09
C ASP A 33 6.09 1.77 1.04
N ILE A 34 6.92 1.45 2.04
CA ILE A 34 6.60 0.45 3.06
C ILE A 34 5.78 1.05 4.19
N ASP A 35 5.98 2.34 4.46
CA ASP A 35 5.27 3.05 5.52
C ASP A 35 4.05 3.85 5.03
N ASN A 36 3.85 3.94 3.70
CA ASN A 36 2.73 4.61 3.05
C ASN A 36 2.51 6.04 3.56
N SER A 37 3.60 6.73 3.94
CA SER A 37 3.53 8.03 4.59
C SER A 37 3.71 9.20 3.64
N ASP A 38 4.68 9.14 2.71
CA ASP A 38 5.01 10.25 1.81
C ASP A 38 5.79 9.78 0.56
N GLY A 39 5.46 8.59 0.04
CA GLY A 39 6.13 8.01 -1.12
C GLY A 39 7.51 7.42 -0.80
N LEU A 40 8.17 6.90 -1.84
CA LEU A 40 9.38 6.10 -1.71
C LEU A 40 10.57 6.93 -1.22
N ASN A 41 11.08 6.61 -0.02
CA ASN A 41 12.15 7.35 0.62
C ASN A 41 13.13 6.45 1.41
N LEU A 42 14.17 7.05 2.01
CA LEU A 42 15.23 6.31 2.73
C LEU A 42 14.72 5.62 4.00
N LYS A 43 13.64 6.11 4.61
CA LYS A 43 12.99 5.48 5.76
C LYS A 43 12.43 4.12 5.37
N ASP A 44 11.84 3.98 4.18
CA ASP A 44 11.35 2.70 3.67
C ASP A 44 12.49 1.68 3.55
N ALA A 45 13.64 2.10 3.00
CA ALA A 45 14.81 1.23 2.90
C ALA A 45 15.29 0.77 4.28
N ILE A 46 15.29 1.67 5.27
CA ILE A 46 15.66 1.35 6.66
C ILE A 46 14.67 0.37 7.28
N ILE A 47 13.36 0.55 7.06
CA ILE A 47 12.32 -0.35 7.56
C ILE A 47 12.48 -1.74 6.94
N ALA A 48 12.67 -1.83 5.62
CA ALA A 48 12.95 -3.09 4.93
C ALA A 48 14.19 -3.82 5.47
N LEU A 49 15.28 -3.07 5.73
CA LEU A 49 16.49 -3.61 6.35
C LEU A 49 16.24 -4.13 7.76
N GLN A 50 15.45 -3.42 8.55
CA GLN A 50 15.11 -3.84 9.91
C GLN A 50 14.24 -5.11 9.91
N ILE A 51 13.33 -5.25 8.95
CA ILE A 51 12.53 -6.47 8.76
C ILE A 51 13.45 -7.64 8.41
N CYS A 52 14.40 -7.42 7.49
CA CYS A 52 15.43 -8.40 7.14
C CYS A 52 16.32 -8.78 8.34
N ALA A 53 16.58 -7.83 9.25
CA ALA A 53 17.31 -8.06 10.49
C ALA A 53 16.49 -8.78 11.59
N GLY A 54 15.23 -9.14 11.30
CA GLY A 54 14.37 -9.89 12.22
C GLY A 54 13.69 -9.03 13.29
N LYS A 55 13.69 -7.69 13.16
CA LYS A 55 12.90 -6.83 14.04
C LYS A 55 11.41 -6.99 13.72
N LYS A 56 10.63 -7.37 14.73
CA LYS A 56 9.18 -7.64 14.62
C LYS A 56 8.29 -6.50 15.13
N ASP A 57 8.84 -5.61 15.95
CA ASP A 57 8.13 -4.45 16.51
C ASP A 57 8.23 -3.25 15.57
N MET A 58 7.60 -3.34 14.41
CA MET A 58 7.46 -2.20 13.50
C MET A 58 5.99 -1.91 13.22
N SER A 59 5.62 -0.66 13.46
CA SER A 59 4.27 -0.14 13.22
C SER A 59 3.99 -0.01 11.73
N ALA A 60 2.78 -0.41 11.31
CA ALA A 60 2.20 -0.17 9.99
C ALA A 60 3.14 -0.50 8.80
N ILE A 61 3.43 -1.79 8.62
CA ILE A 61 4.13 -2.29 7.44
C ILE A 61 3.11 -2.66 6.37
N PHE A 62 3.20 -2.02 5.20
CA PHE A 62 2.36 -2.37 4.06
C PHE A 62 3.03 -3.45 3.21
N VAL A 63 2.77 -4.73 3.50
CA VAL A 63 3.36 -5.85 2.72
C VAL A 63 2.97 -5.79 1.23
N ALA A 64 1.82 -5.21 0.91
CA ALA A 64 1.37 -5.01 -0.46
C ALA A 64 2.27 -4.08 -1.30
N SER A 65 3.14 -3.28 -0.67
CA SER A 65 4.13 -2.46 -1.37
C SER A 65 5.45 -3.20 -1.65
N SER A 66 5.56 -4.47 -1.25
CA SER A 66 6.69 -5.33 -1.68
C SER A 66 6.75 -5.38 -3.21
N VAL A 67 7.97 -5.34 -3.74
CA VAL A 67 8.30 -5.45 -5.16
C VAL A 67 7.84 -6.79 -5.74
N ASP A 68 7.89 -7.87 -4.94
CA ASP A 68 7.36 -9.19 -5.32
C ASP A 68 5.95 -9.46 -4.79
N LYS A 69 5.37 -8.52 -4.03
CA LYS A 69 4.02 -8.60 -3.43
C LYS A 69 3.81 -9.80 -2.48
N GLU A 70 4.88 -10.49 -2.08
CA GLU A 70 4.81 -11.61 -1.16
C GLU A 70 5.50 -11.28 0.16
N HIS A 71 6.75 -10.81 0.13
CA HIS A 71 7.53 -10.55 1.34
C HIS A 71 8.39 -9.30 1.20
N ILE A 72 8.65 -8.61 2.31
CA ILE A 72 9.63 -7.51 2.33
C ILE A 72 11.00 -8.10 2.62
N GLY A 73 11.91 -7.96 1.66
CA GLY A 73 13.25 -8.53 1.68
C GLY A 73 14.33 -7.56 1.21
N LEU A 74 15.54 -8.10 1.01
CA LEU A 74 16.69 -7.32 0.52
C LEU A 74 16.45 -6.76 -0.90
N LYS A 75 15.60 -7.42 -1.67
CA LYS A 75 15.20 -6.98 -3.01
C LYS A 75 14.46 -5.65 -2.97
N ASP A 76 13.55 -5.47 -2.01
CA ASP A 76 12.86 -4.21 -1.77
C ASP A 76 13.83 -3.11 -1.38
N VAL A 77 14.80 -3.41 -0.51
CA VAL A 77 15.85 -2.47 -0.13
C VAL A 77 16.61 -1.96 -1.36
N LEU A 78 17.06 -2.88 -2.23
CA LEU A 78 17.79 -2.54 -3.44
C LEU A 78 16.93 -1.72 -4.42
N TYR A 79 15.66 -2.08 -4.55
CA TYR A 79 14.72 -1.35 -5.39
C TYR A 79 14.53 0.09 -4.90
N ILE A 80 14.34 0.28 -3.60
CA ILE A 80 14.16 1.59 -2.98
C ILE A 80 15.42 2.44 -3.16
N LEU A 81 16.59 1.87 -2.86
CA LEU A 81 17.87 2.58 -2.99
C LEU A 81 18.20 2.96 -4.43
N ASN A 82 17.91 2.10 -5.42
CA ASN A 82 18.10 2.43 -6.83
C ASN A 82 17.21 3.58 -7.28
N ASN A 83 15.92 3.56 -6.90
CA ASN A 83 14.99 4.64 -7.21
C ASN A 83 15.44 5.97 -6.61
N ILE A 84 15.88 5.98 -5.35
CA ILE A 84 16.39 7.20 -4.68
C ILE A 84 17.70 7.68 -5.33
N ALA A 85 18.58 6.76 -5.71
CA ALA A 85 19.83 7.08 -6.40
C ALA A 85 19.63 7.52 -7.85
N GLY A 86 18.42 7.45 -8.39
CA GLY A 86 18.11 7.77 -9.79
C GLY A 86 18.76 6.81 -10.78
N LYS A 87 18.92 5.54 -10.40
CA LYS A 87 19.56 4.49 -11.21
C LYS A 87 18.59 3.40 -11.64
#